data_AF-A0A142BBJ8-F1
#
_entry.id   AF-A0A142BBJ8-F1
#
_cell.length_a   1.000
_cell.length_b   1.000
_cell.length_c   1.000
_cell.angle_alpha   90.00
_cell.angle_beta   90.00
_cell.angle_gamma   90.00
#
_symmetry.space_group_name_H-M   'P 1'
#
loop_
_entity.id
_entity.type
_entity.pdbx_description
1 polymer ?
#
loop_
_entity_poly.entity_id
_entity_poly.type
_entity_poly.pdbx_seq_one_letter_code
_entity_poly.pdbx_strand_id
1 'polypeptide(L)'
;MKKIIGAASQSNHHDSEHWMNVSDLMAGLMMVFLFISIALMRSALIERDKIKEVAVAYQGNQVAIYESLMAEFKDDLDKWDAEIDKDSLAFRFKSPDILFASGKSNLTNSFQVILSDFFQDSFPH
;
A
#
# COMPACT_ATOMS: atom_id res chain seq x y z
N MET A 1 9.59 -85.77 -14.81
CA MET A 1 10.86 -85.02 -14.62
C MET A 1 10.77 -83.69 -15.36
N LYS A 2 11.14 -82.62 -14.66
CA LYS A 2 11.01 -81.21 -15.07
C LYS A 2 12.30 -80.75 -15.77
N LYS A 3 12.18 -79.98 -16.85
CA LYS A 3 13.24 -79.14 -17.44
C LYS A 3 12.53 -77.99 -18.17
N ILE A 4 12.06 -76.95 -17.46
CA ILE A 4 12.71 -75.66 -17.15
C ILE A 4 13.65 -75.10 -18.24
N ILE A 5 13.31 -73.86 -18.62
CA ILE A 5 14.12 -72.73 -19.13
C ILE A 5 14.22 -72.55 -20.66
N GLY A 6 13.54 -71.49 -21.12
CA GLY A 6 14.19 -70.44 -21.92
C GLY A 6 13.79 -70.36 -23.41
N ALA A 7 12.65 -69.74 -23.71
CA ALA A 7 12.45 -69.06 -24.99
C ALA A 7 12.14 -67.58 -24.67
N ALA A 8 12.91 -66.70 -25.32
CA ALA A 8 13.11 -65.31 -24.95
C ALA A 8 11.80 -64.50 -24.88
N SER A 9 11.72 -63.64 -23.87
CA SER A 9 10.82 -62.48 -23.88
C SER A 9 11.27 -61.55 -25.01
N GLN A 10 10.58 -61.63 -26.14
CA GLN A 10 10.70 -60.71 -27.27
C GLN A 10 9.37 -59.99 -27.45
N SER A 11 9.06 -59.06 -26.55
CA SER A 11 8.05 -58.01 -26.76
C SER A 11 8.05 -57.02 -25.60
N ASN A 12 8.99 -56.06 -25.58
CA ASN A 12 8.81 -54.85 -24.78
C ASN A 12 9.60 -53.61 -25.23
N HIS A 13 10.22 -53.64 -26.42
CA HIS A 13 11.02 -52.51 -26.93
C HIS A 13 10.17 -51.35 -27.49
N HIS A 14 8.97 -51.61 -28.04
CA HIS A 14 8.12 -50.55 -28.58
C HIS A 14 7.40 -49.74 -27.49
N ASP A 15 7.01 -50.37 -26.38
CA ASP A 15 6.33 -49.64 -25.30
C ASP A 15 7.29 -48.65 -24.64
N SER A 16 8.55 -49.03 -24.40
CA SER A 16 9.55 -48.13 -23.79
C SER A 16 9.85 -46.88 -24.64
N GLU A 17 9.88 -47.01 -25.97
CA GLU A 17 10.09 -45.86 -26.86
C GLU A 17 8.88 -44.92 -26.86
N HIS A 18 7.67 -45.47 -26.77
CA HIS A 18 6.45 -44.67 -26.63
C HIS A 18 6.42 -43.91 -25.29
N TRP A 19 6.80 -44.56 -24.17
CA TRP A 19 6.88 -43.90 -22.86
C TRP A 19 8.00 -42.85 -22.79
N MET A 20 9.10 -43.05 -23.50
CA MET A 20 10.21 -42.08 -23.54
C MET A 20 9.81 -40.81 -24.30
N ASN A 21 9.12 -40.95 -25.44
CA ASN A 21 8.59 -39.81 -26.19
C ASN A 21 7.53 -39.01 -25.40
N VAL A 22 6.69 -39.68 -24.61
CA VAL A 22 5.69 -39.02 -23.74
C VAL A 22 6.39 -38.30 -22.57
N SER A 23 7.44 -38.89 -22.01
CA SER A 23 8.24 -38.27 -20.95
C SER A 23 8.94 -37.00 -21.42
N ASP A 24 9.51 -36.99 -22.62
CA ASP A 24 10.19 -35.82 -23.19
C ASP A 24 9.21 -34.68 -23.50
N LEU A 25 7.99 -35.00 -23.97
CA LEU A 25 6.91 -34.03 -24.16
C LEU A 25 6.47 -33.40 -22.84
N MET A 26 6.35 -34.20 -21.77
CA MET A 26 5.97 -33.73 -20.43
C MET A 26 7.07 -32.84 -19.82
N ALA A 27 8.34 -33.19 -20.00
CA ALA A 27 9.46 -32.36 -19.57
C ALA A 27 9.48 -31.00 -20.29
N GLY A 28 9.19 -30.97 -21.59
CA GLY A 28 9.02 -29.74 -22.35
C GLY A 28 7.87 -28.86 -21.83
N LEU A 29 6.71 -29.46 -21.57
CA LEU A 29 5.56 -28.75 -21.00
C LEU A 29 5.87 -28.19 -19.61
N MET A 30 6.58 -28.94 -18.77
CA MET A 30 7.02 -28.47 -17.44
C MET A 30 7.96 -27.27 -17.53
N MET A 31 8.90 -27.26 -18.49
CA MET A 31 9.81 -26.13 -18.70
C MET A 31 9.04 -24.86 -19.13
N VAL A 32 8.10 -25.00 -20.06
CA VAL A 32 7.24 -23.89 -20.50
C VAL A 32 6.36 -23.39 -19.35
N PHE A 33 5.75 -24.31 -18.60
CA PHE A 33 4.92 -24.00 -17.44
C PHE A 33 5.70 -23.26 -16.35
N LEU A 34 6.93 -23.69 -16.05
CA LEU A 34 7.82 -23.01 -15.12
C LEU A 34 8.15 -21.59 -15.61
N PHE A 35 8.44 -21.44 -16.90
CA PHE A 35 8.76 -20.14 -17.48
C PHE A 35 7.57 -19.17 -17.38
N ILE A 36 6.36 -19.63 -17.69
CA ILE A 36 5.12 -18.86 -17.52
C ILE A 36 4.93 -18.50 -16.03
N SER A 37 5.18 -19.44 -15.12
CA SER A 37 5.02 -19.23 -13.68
C SER A 37 5.99 -18.16 -13.15
N ILE A 38 7.26 -18.21 -13.55
CA ILE A 38 8.27 -17.21 -13.19
C ILE A 38 7.92 -15.85 -13.80
N ALA A 39 7.47 -15.81 -15.06
CA ALA A 39 7.06 -14.58 -15.72
C ALA A 39 5.85 -13.92 -15.03
N LEU A 40 4.83 -14.70 -14.66
CA LEU A 40 3.67 -14.21 -13.91
C LEU A 40 4.06 -13.75 -12.50
N MET A 41 4.94 -14.47 -11.81
CA MET A 41 5.45 -14.07 -10.50
C MET A 41 6.21 -12.74 -10.58
N ARG A 42 7.07 -12.57 -11.59
CA ARG A 42 7.76 -11.29 -11.83
C ARG A 42 6.78 -10.15 -12.07
N SER A 43 5.77 -10.35 -12.90
CA SER A 43 4.73 -9.36 -13.17
C SER A 43 3.94 -9.01 -11.90
N ALA A 44 3.57 -10.02 -11.09
CA ALA A 44 2.87 -9.83 -9.82
C ALA A 44 3.72 -9.08 -8.79
N LEU A 45 5.03 -9.31 -8.73
CA LEU A 45 5.95 -8.57 -7.86
C LEU A 45 6.04 -7.09 -8.27
N ILE A 46 6.19 -6.81 -9.58
CA ILE A 46 6.22 -5.43 -10.11
C ILE A 46 4.89 -4.69 -9.82
N GLU A 47 3.77 -5.38 -9.93
CA GLU A 47 2.45 -4.81 -9.62
C GLU A 47 2.28 -4.54 -8.11
N ARG A 48 2.82 -5.43 -7.24
CA ARG A 48 2.84 -5.21 -5.78
C ARG A 48 3.73 -4.03 -5.38
N ASP A 49 4.86 -3.83 -6.05
CA ASP A 49 5.77 -2.72 -5.74
C ASP A 49 5.14 -1.37 -6.12
N LYS A 50 4.41 -1.30 -7.25
CA LYS A 50 3.66 -0.09 -7.64
C LYS A 50 2.58 0.32 -6.64
N ILE A 51 1.89 -0.65 -6.01
CA ILE A 51 0.84 -0.34 -5.02
C ILE A 51 1.45 0.15 -3.69
N LYS A 52 2.64 -0.34 -3.33
CA LYS A 52 3.36 0.14 -2.14
C LYS A 52 3.85 1.58 -2.31
N GLU A 53 4.33 1.94 -3.49
CA GLU A 53 4.89 3.27 -3.73
C GLU A 53 3.81 4.38 -3.61
N VAL A 54 2.57 4.11 -4.04
CA VAL A 54 1.45 5.05 -3.88
C VAL A 54 1.06 5.23 -2.41
N ALA A 55 1.06 4.17 -1.61
CA ALA A 55 0.78 4.26 -0.16
C ALA A 55 1.90 4.98 0.61
N VAL A 56 3.16 4.76 0.23
CA VAL A 56 4.32 5.42 0.84
C VAL A 56 4.40 6.90 0.45
N ALA A 57 4.08 7.25 -0.79
CA ALA A 57 4.02 8.65 -1.24
C ALA A 57 2.87 9.43 -0.57
N TYR A 58 1.72 8.78 -0.35
CA TYR A 58 0.60 9.39 0.39
C TYR A 58 1.00 9.73 1.83
N GLN A 59 1.72 8.83 2.50
CA GLN A 59 2.28 9.07 3.83
C GLN A 59 3.29 10.22 3.83
N GLY A 60 4.16 10.30 2.81
CA GLY A 60 5.17 11.37 2.72
C GLY A 60 4.56 12.78 2.64
N ASN A 61 3.58 12.99 1.76
CA ASN A 61 2.96 14.30 1.61
C ASN A 61 2.14 14.71 2.84
N GLN A 62 1.39 13.79 3.44
CA GLN A 62 0.63 14.11 4.66
C GLN A 62 1.56 14.47 5.83
N VAL A 63 2.67 13.74 5.99
CA VAL A 63 3.67 14.06 7.00
C VAL A 63 4.30 15.42 6.73
N ALA A 64 4.65 15.73 5.48
CA ALA A 64 5.22 17.03 5.13
C ALA A 64 4.25 18.19 5.42
N ILE A 65 2.96 18.04 5.09
CA ILE A 65 1.93 19.05 5.41
C ILE A 65 1.80 19.20 6.92
N TYR A 66 1.73 18.10 7.67
CA TYR A 66 1.65 18.12 9.12
C TYR A 66 2.86 18.82 9.77
N GLU A 67 4.08 18.51 9.30
CA GLU A 67 5.31 19.13 9.79
C GLU A 67 5.35 20.64 9.49
N SER A 68 4.94 21.05 8.28
CA SER A 68 4.84 22.49 7.94
C SER A 68 3.81 23.21 8.79
N LEU A 69 2.62 22.63 8.96
CA LEU A 69 1.58 23.20 9.83
C LEU A 69 2.05 23.31 11.29
N MET A 70 2.77 22.30 11.79
CA MET A 70 3.34 22.37 13.14
C MET A 70 4.51 23.34 13.23
N ALA A 71 5.30 23.56 12.19
CA ALA A 71 6.36 24.57 12.21
C ALA A 71 5.77 25.99 12.29
N GLU A 72 4.64 26.22 11.62
CA GLU A 72 4.00 27.53 11.52
C GLU A 72 3.11 27.84 12.74
N PHE A 73 2.24 26.92 13.16
CA PHE A 73 1.21 27.22 14.15
C PHE A 73 1.54 26.76 15.57
N LYS A 74 2.66 26.07 15.83
CA LYS A 74 2.91 25.45 17.14
C LYS A 74 2.82 26.42 18.33
N ASP A 75 3.30 27.64 18.19
CA ASP A 75 3.27 28.63 19.26
C ASP A 75 1.88 29.28 19.42
N ASP A 76 1.02 29.17 18.40
CA ASP A 76 -0.33 29.72 18.36
C ASP A 76 -1.40 28.70 18.75
N LEU A 77 -1.15 27.41 18.53
CA LEU A 77 -2.02 26.30 18.97
C LEU A 77 -2.30 26.36 20.48
N ASP A 78 -1.28 26.66 21.29
CA ASP A 78 -1.42 26.82 22.74
C ASP A 78 -2.27 28.05 23.11
N LYS A 79 -2.17 29.15 22.35
CA LYS A 79 -2.95 30.39 22.59
C LYS A 79 -4.40 30.23 22.17
N TRP A 80 -4.64 29.48 21.10
CA TRP A 80 -5.96 29.29 20.51
C TRP A 80 -6.70 28.06 21.08
N ASP A 81 -6.06 27.33 22.00
CA ASP A 81 -6.53 26.04 22.52
C ASP A 81 -6.97 25.12 21.39
N ALA A 82 -6.07 24.93 20.43
CA ALA A 82 -6.30 24.19 19.20
C ALA A 82 -5.30 23.04 19.03
N GLU A 83 -5.68 22.05 18.22
CA GLU A 83 -4.81 20.95 17.83
C GLU A 83 -4.94 20.64 16.33
N ILE A 84 -3.87 20.06 15.77
CA ILE A 84 -3.86 19.57 14.39
C ILE A 84 -3.82 18.06 14.42
N ASP A 85 -4.83 17.43 13.83
CA ASP A 85 -4.92 15.99 13.72
C ASP A 85 -3.94 15.46 12.67
N LYS A 86 -3.07 14.53 13.07
CA LYS A 86 -2.01 14.00 12.21
C LYS A 86 -2.54 13.15 11.05
N ASP A 87 -3.69 12.51 11.21
CA ASP A 87 -4.21 11.55 10.25
C ASP A 87 -5.16 12.21 9.24
N SER A 88 -5.99 13.14 9.72
CA SER A 88 -6.97 13.89 8.91
C SER A 88 -6.49 15.28 8.47
N LEU A 89 -5.37 15.76 9.01
CA LEU A 89 -4.88 17.15 8.83
C LEU A 89 -5.92 18.20 9.22
N ALA A 90 -6.88 17.82 10.09
CA ALA A 90 -7.94 18.71 10.55
C ALA A 90 -7.44 19.61 11.68
N PHE A 91 -7.63 20.91 11.52
CA PHE A 91 -7.41 21.89 12.58
C PHE A 91 -8.66 21.96 13.48
N ARG A 92 -8.49 21.66 14.77
CA ARG A 92 -9.59 21.59 15.74
C ARG A 92 -9.38 22.54 16.90
N PHE A 93 -10.35 23.43 17.13
CA PHE A 93 -10.42 24.28 18.31
C PHE A 93 -11.16 23.54 19.43
N LYS A 94 -10.55 23.41 20.61
CA LYS A 94 -11.09 22.63 21.74
C LYS A 94 -12.03 23.43 22.63
N SER A 95 -11.90 24.75 22.65
CA SER A 95 -12.64 25.63 23.56
C SER A 95 -13.88 26.25 22.89
N PRO A 96 -15.10 25.68 23.09
CA PRO A 96 -16.34 26.27 22.56
C PRO A 96 -16.64 27.66 23.11
N ASP A 97 -16.20 27.96 24.34
CA ASP A 97 -16.40 29.26 24.99
C ASP A 97 -15.60 30.39 24.32
N ILE A 98 -14.51 30.05 23.63
CA ILE A 98 -13.73 31.01 22.83
C ILE A 98 -14.44 31.22 21.48
N LEU A 99 -15.02 30.17 20.89
CA LEU A 99 -15.65 30.21 19.57
C LEU A 99 -16.98 30.99 19.57
N PHE A 100 -17.85 30.71 20.54
CA PHE A 100 -19.21 31.24 20.61
C PHE A 100 -19.61 31.58 22.04
N ALA A 101 -20.32 32.68 22.22
CA ALA A 101 -20.96 32.95 23.50
C ALA A 101 -22.11 31.96 23.73
N SER A 102 -22.25 31.45 24.95
CA SER A 102 -23.31 30.49 25.33
C SER A 102 -24.70 30.96 24.87
N GLY A 103 -25.36 30.14 24.04
CA GLY A 103 -26.69 30.42 23.48
C GLY A 103 -26.73 31.44 22.34
N LYS A 104 -25.60 31.86 21.77
CA LYS A 104 -25.54 32.79 20.63
C LYS A 104 -24.75 32.20 19.46
N SER A 105 -25.20 32.47 18.24
CA SER A 105 -24.52 32.08 16.99
C SER A 105 -23.49 33.10 16.51
N ASN A 106 -23.35 34.23 17.21
CA ASN A 106 -22.34 35.23 16.86
C ASN A 106 -20.96 34.82 17.38
N LEU A 107 -19.97 34.95 16.50
CA LEU A 107 -18.56 34.80 16.81
C LEU A 107 -18.16 35.80 17.90
N THR A 108 -17.34 35.36 18.85
CA THR A 108 -16.77 36.27 19.85
C THR A 108 -15.73 37.18 19.21
N ASN A 109 -15.47 38.35 19.82
CA ASN A 109 -14.42 39.25 19.36
C ASN A 109 -13.03 38.58 19.40
N SER A 110 -12.80 37.73 20.40
CA SER A 110 -11.57 36.95 20.52
C SER A 110 -11.39 35.98 19.35
N PHE A 111 -12.44 35.27 18.94
CA PHE A 111 -12.34 34.33 17.81
C PHE A 111 -12.21 35.03 16.46
N GLN A 112 -12.76 36.24 16.30
CA GLN A 112 -12.50 37.05 15.10
C GLN A 112 -11.02 37.41 14.94
N VAL A 113 -10.34 37.75 16.05
CA VAL A 113 -8.90 38.01 16.04
C VAL A 113 -8.12 36.75 15.69
N ILE A 114 -8.44 35.61 16.34
CA ILE A 114 -7.82 34.31 16.05
C ILE A 114 -7.97 33.93 14.58
N LEU A 115 -9.16 34.10 13.99
CA LEU A 115 -9.38 33.83 12.58
C LEU A 115 -8.59 34.79 11.68
N SER A 116 -8.51 36.07 12.02
CA SER A 116 -7.74 37.05 11.26
C SER A 116 -6.25 36.68 11.24
N ASP A 117 -5.70 36.31 12.40
CA ASP A 117 -4.30 35.89 12.53
C ASP A 117 -4.07 34.57 11.76
N PHE A 118 -4.95 33.57 11.93
CA PHE A 118 -4.87 32.29 11.22
C PHE A 118 -4.84 32.45 9.70
N PHE A 119 -5.71 33.30 9.12
CA PHE A 119 -5.74 33.52 7.67
C PHE A 119 -4.56 34.35 7.17
N GLN A 120 -4.02 35.24 8.00
CA GLN A 120 -2.84 36.02 7.65
C GLN A 120 -1.58 35.16 7.62
N ASP A 121 -1.40 34.30 8.62
CA ASP A 121 -0.22 33.43 8.71
C ASP A 121 -0.29 32.27 7.70
N SER A 122 -1.49 31.72 7.44
CA SER A 122 -1.67 30.65 6.44
C SER A 122 -1.37 31.06 4.99
N PHE A 123 -1.37 32.37 4.68
CA PHE A 123 -1.16 32.89 3.32
C PHE A 123 -0.14 34.03 3.33
N PRO A 124 1.17 33.72 3.41
CA PRO A 124 2.18 34.73 3.20
C PRO A 124 2.12 35.24 1.75
N HIS A 125 2.13 36.56 1.58
CA HIS A 125 2.22 37.24 0.28
C HIS A 125 3.51 36.89 -0.49
#